data_AF-A0A942ZAR7-F1
#
_entry.id   AF-A0A942ZAR7-F1
#
_cell.length_a   1.000
_cell.length_b   1.000
_cell.length_c   1.000
_cell.angle_alpha   90.00
_cell.angle_beta   90.00
_cell.angle_gamma   90.00
#
_symmetry.space_group_name_H-M   'P 1'
#
loop_
_entity.id
_entity.type
_entity.pdbx_description
1 polymer ?
#
loop_
_entity_poly.entity_id
_entity_poly.type
_entity_poly.pdbx_seq_one_letter_code
_entity_poly.pdbx_strand_id
1 'polypeptide(L)' 'QKKDYEKANIYFDKIIKEYPKSEEIYISHYYKAVIMVLAGEKDKPKKYLEKLLNDSKIPKDMKSQYETLLSYINEY' A
#
# COMPACT_ATOMS: atom_id res chain seq x y z
N GLN A 1 20.64 -2.85 -10.35
CA GLN A 1 20.19 -3.55 -9.13
C GLN A 1 18.83 -4.16 -9.43
N LYS A 2 18.67 -5.49 -9.36
CA LYS A 2 17.33 -6.10 -9.47
C LYS A 2 16.59 -5.72 -8.19
N LYS A 3 15.67 -4.78 -8.31
CA LYS A 3 14.82 -4.36 -7.19
C LYS A 3 13.81 -5.49 -7.00
N ASP A 4 13.96 -6.25 -5.91
CA ASP A 4 13.19 -7.48 -5.61
C ASP A 4 11.72 -7.16 -5.20
N TYR A 5 11.03 -6.35 -6.01
CA TYR A 5 9.68 -5.86 -5.74
C TYR A 5 8.66 -6.99 -5.62
N GLU A 6 8.80 -8.05 -6.41
CA GLU A 6 7.94 -9.23 -6.34
C GLU A 6 8.06 -9.92 -4.97
N LYS A 7 9.29 -10.17 -4.51
CA LYS A 7 9.52 -10.77 -3.19
C LYS A 7 9.02 -9.86 -2.05
N ALA A 8 9.22 -8.55 -2.19
CA ALA A 8 8.74 -7.59 -1.22
C ALA A 8 7.20 -7.56 -1.16
N ASN A 9 6.51 -7.63 -2.31
CA ASN A 9 5.05 -7.74 -2.34
C ASN A 9 4.57 -9.04 -1.67
N ILE A 10 5.23 -10.18 -1.93
CA ILE A 10 4.91 -11.47 -1.27
C ILE A 10 5.02 -11.36 0.26
N TYR A 11 6.05 -10.66 0.76
CA TYR A 11 6.23 -10.45 2.19
C TYR A 11 5.05 -9.68 2.81
N PHE A 12 4.63 -8.56 2.21
CA PHE A 12 3.50 -7.79 2.73
C PHE A 12 2.16 -8.53 2.56
N ASP A 13 1.98 -9.30 1.49
CA ASP A 13 0.82 -10.17 1.31
C ASP A 13 0.71 -11.21 2.43
N LYS A 14 1.84 -11.77 2.87
CA LYS A 14 1.87 -12.69 4.00
C LYS A 14 1.37 -12.02 5.28
N ILE A 15 1.84 -10.80 5.59
CA ILE A 15 1.41 -10.09 6.79
C ILE A 15 -0.10 -9.83 6.77
N ILE A 16 -0.61 -9.28 5.66
CA ILE A 16 -2.02 -8.95 5.49
C ILE A 16 -2.90 -10.20 5.63
N LYS A 17 -2.44 -11.35 5.11
CA LYS A 17 -3.20 -12.60 5.12
C LYS A 17 -3.15 -13.34 6.45
N GLU A 18 -1.97 -13.45 7.06
CA GLU A 18 -1.74 -14.29 8.24
C GLU A 18 -2.01 -13.56 9.54
N TYR A 19 -1.87 -12.22 9.56
CA TYR A 19 -2.04 -11.40 10.77
C TYR A 19 -3.07 -10.27 10.57
N PRO A 20 -4.32 -10.56 10.14
CA PRO A 20 -5.30 -9.54 9.76
C PRO A 20 -5.81 -8.66 10.93
N LYS A 21 -5.44 -9.00 12.16
CA LYS A 21 -5.81 -8.25 13.38
C LYS A 21 -4.64 -7.43 13.96
N SER A 22 -3.45 -7.52 13.37
CA SER A 22 -2.29 -6.74 13.82
C SER A 22 -2.42 -5.30 13.31
N GLU A 23 -1.91 -4.35 14.09
CA GLU A 23 -1.89 -2.93 13.73
C GLU A 23 -1.03 -2.68 12.47
N GLU A 24 -0.02 -3.52 12.25
CA GLU A 24 0.85 -3.51 11.07
C GLU A 24 0.13 -3.79 9.75
N ILE A 25 -1.14 -4.21 9.75
CA ILE A 25 -1.88 -4.44 8.50
C ILE A 25 -1.94 -3.17 7.64
N TYR A 26 -2.16 -2.01 8.25
CA TYR A 26 -2.26 -0.75 7.52
C TYR A 26 -0.88 -0.30 7.01
N ILE A 27 0.15 -0.45 7.85
CA ILE A 27 1.54 -0.15 7.44
C ILE A 27 1.96 -1.07 6.27
N SER A 28 1.55 -2.34 6.31
CA SER A 28 1.83 -3.30 5.23
C SER A 28 1.12 -2.93 3.93
N HIS A 29 -0.13 -2.48 4.01
CA HIS A 29 -0.86 -1.93 2.88
C HIS A 29 -0.17 -0.70 2.27
N TYR A 30 0.34 0.21 3.10
CA TYR A 30 1.14 1.37 2.65
C TYR A 30 2.36 0.92 1.84
N TYR A 31 3.22 0.09 2.42
CA TYR A 31 4.46 -0.31 1.77
C TYR A 31 4.23 -1.16 0.53
N LYS A 32 3.17 -1.97 0.50
CA LYS A 32 2.75 -2.67 -0.71
C LYS A 32 2.40 -1.68 -1.83
N ALA A 33 1.65 -0.62 -1.54
CA ALA A 33 1.34 0.42 -2.54
C ALA A 33 2.62 1.15 -3.00
N VAL A 34 3.55 1.46 -2.09
CA VAL A 34 4.87 2.04 -2.43
C VAL A 34 5.65 1.13 -3.38
N ILE A 35 5.68 -0.18 -3.12
CA ILE A 35 6.37 -1.14 -3.99
C ILE A 35 5.75 -1.18 -5.38
N MET A 36 4.42 -1.13 -5.50
CA MET A 36 3.73 -1.06 -6.79
C MET A 36 4.16 0.19 -7.59
N VAL A 37 4.23 1.35 -6.93
CA VAL A 37 4.74 2.61 -7.53
C VAL A 37 6.19 2.43 -7.99
N LEU A 38 7.06 1.90 -7.11
CA LEU A 38 8.47 1.69 -7.40
C LEU A 38 8.72 0.66 -8.51
N ALA A 39 7.81 -0.30 -8.68
CA ALA A 39 7.80 -1.28 -9.76
C ALA A 39 7.31 -0.70 -11.10
N GLY A 40 6.88 0.56 -11.13
CA GLY A 40 6.37 1.23 -12.33
C GLY A 40 4.96 0.78 -12.69
N GLU A 41 4.22 0.19 -11.76
CA GLU A 41 2.81 -0.11 -11.98
C GLU A 41 2.01 1.19 -11.99
N LYS A 42 1.31 1.48 -13.09
CA LYS A 42 0.60 2.76 -13.28
C LYS A 42 -0.67 2.86 -12.45
N ASP A 43 -1.75 2.22 -12.90
CA ASP A 43 -3.07 2.38 -12.29
C ASP A 43 -3.30 1.51 -11.05
N LYS A 44 -2.50 0.46 -10.88
CA LYS A 44 -2.65 -0.49 -9.78
C LYS A 44 -2.48 0.16 -8.39
N PRO A 45 -1.41 0.90 -8.08
CA PRO A 45 -1.26 1.52 -6.76
C PRO A 45 -2.36 2.52 -6.47
N LYS A 46 -2.80 3.29 -7.47
CA LYS A 46 -3.94 4.22 -7.36
C LYS A 46 -5.22 3.49 -6.94
N LYS A 47 -5.66 2.50 -7.73
CA LYS A 47 -6.88 1.71 -7.45
C LYS A 47 -6.79 1.00 -6.09
N TYR A 48 -5.59 0.56 -5.72
CA TYR A 48 -5.35 -0.10 -4.45
C TYR A 48 -5.58 0.84 -3.26
N LEU A 49 -5.01 2.06 -3.31
CA LEU A 49 -5.18 3.08 -2.28
C LEU A 49 -6.63 3.60 -2.22
N GLU A 50 -7.26 3.85 -3.36
CA GLU A 50 -8.67 4.27 -3.43
C GLU A 50 -9.59 3.24 -2.76
N LYS A 51 -9.35 1.94 -3.00
CA LYS A 51 -10.10 0.87 -2.33
C LYS A 51 -9.87 0.88 -0.83
N LEU A 52 -8.63 1.05 -0.39
CA LEU A 52 -8.30 1.10 1.04
C LEU A 52 -8.99 2.28 1.70
N LEU A 53 -8.91 3.49 1.14
CA LEU A 53 -9.48 4.71 1.69
C LEU A 53 -11.00 4.68 1.89
N ASN A 54 -11.70 3.73 1.27
CA ASN A 54 -13.12 3.48 1.52
C ASN A 54 -13.39 2.68 2.81
N ASP A 55 -12.37 2.12 3.45
CA ASP A 55 -12.46 1.44 4.74
C ASP A 55 -12.45 2.46 5.89
N SER A 56 -13.57 2.55 6.61
CA SER A 56 -13.73 3.46 7.74
C SER A 56 -12.89 3.09 8.97
N LYS A 57 -12.27 1.91 8.98
CA LYS A 57 -11.47 1.41 10.11
C LYS A 57 -10.00 1.84 10.06
N ILE A 58 -9.57 2.49 8.98
CA ILE A 58 -8.18 2.93 8.84
C ILE A 58 -7.86 3.99 9.91
N PRO A 59 -6.79 3.80 10.69
CA PRO A 59 -6.28 4.81 11.61
C PRO A 59 -6.02 6.16 10.91
N LYS A 60 -6.33 7.27 11.59
CA LYS A 60 -6.29 8.61 10.97
C LYS A 60 -4.92 8.98 10.40
N ASP A 61 -3.86 8.61 11.10
CA ASP A 61 -2.47 8.75 10.69
C ASP A 61 -2.18 7.95 9.40
N MET A 62 -2.60 6.68 9.35
CA MET A 62 -2.44 5.84 8.15
C MET A 62 -3.25 6.35 6.97
N LYS A 63 -4.47 6.86 7.21
CA LYS A 63 -5.29 7.48 6.17
C LYS A 63 -4.57 8.66 5.52
N SER A 64 -3.94 9.53 6.32
CA SER A 64 -3.17 10.67 5.82
C SER A 64 -1.96 10.22 4.97
N GLN A 65 -1.29 9.13 5.34
CA GLN A 65 -0.19 8.57 4.55
C GLN A 65 -0.67 8.04 3.19
N TYR A 66 -1.83 7.36 3.16
CA TYR A 66 -2.43 6.87 1.92
C TYR A 66 -2.84 8.00 0.98
N GLU A 67 -3.47 9.04 1.53
CA GLU A 67 -3.87 10.24 0.76
C GLU A 67 -2.66 10.97 0.18
N THR A 68 -1.57 11.09 0.96
CA THR A 68 -0.32 11.70 0.50
C THR A 68 0.29 10.91 -0.66
N LEU A 69 0.38 9.58 -0.53
CA LEU A 69 0.88 8.73 -1.61
C LEU A 69 -0.02 8.77 -2.85
N LEU A 70 -1.34 8.81 -2.66
CA LEU A 70 -2.31 8.92 -3.76
C LEU A 70 -2.19 10.26 -4.50
N SER A 71 -1.96 11.37 -3.79
CA SER A 71 -1.68 12.68 -4.41
C SER A 71 -0.43 12.60 -5.27
N TYR A 72 0.66 12.05 -4.72
CA TYR A 72 1.91 11.84 -5.47
C TYR A 72 1.70 11.02 -6.74
N ILE A 73 0.92 9.93 -6.69
CA ILE A 73 0.61 9.11 -7.87
C ILE A 73 -0.22 9.88 -8.90
N ASN A 74 -1.09 10.80 -8.50
CA ASN A 74 -1.93 11.54 -9.42
C ASN A 74 -1.22 12.74 -10.08
N GLU A 75 -0.12 13.21 -9.50
CA GLU A 75 0.70 14.31 -10.03
C GLU A 75 1.67 13.87 -11.14
N TYR A 76 1.88 12.55 -11.31
CA TYR A 76 2.82 11.94 -12.27
C TYR A 76 2.16 10.92 -13.19
#